data_AF-A0A250VJ89-F1
#
_entry.id   AF-A0A250VJ89-F1
#
_cell.length_a   1.000
_cell.length_b   1.000
_cell.length_c   1.000
_cell.angle_alpha   90.00
_cell.angle_beta   90.00
_cell.angle_gamma   90.00
#
_symmetry.space_group_name_H-M   'P 1'
#
loop_
_entity.id
_entity.type
_entity.pdbx_description
1 polymer ?
#
loop_
_entity_poly.entity_id
_entity_poly.type
_entity_poly.pdbx_seq_one_letter_code
_entity_poly.pdbx_strand_id
1 'polypeptide(L)'
;MAQAGGTGGGFSAATVGAGGSGGNYSGCGPGLVVAGGGGGGGGYFGGGGGGASATILGAAGGGSGGGGSSFATPTGTSTAYSTSPVGTPDANGRVTITYTVQDLAFSTVSPLPDATQNVAYSTTLQTTGGTGNPTFAVTDGSLPPGLSLDPDSGEISGTPTTNGTFTFTVTATDPNPNVPAASRQFTLIVQPPAPPTCATSTADLRTQGFNVITGNDRPNILVGTQARDAIFGLGGGDTIDGRGGDDLLCGGDGSDVLAGADGNDRIEGGNGNDVLQGAAGNDTLLGQNGNDALDGGPGTNTNNGGPGIDFCVHPSTGAGVTQCNP
;
A
#
# COMPACT_ATOMS: atom_id res chain seq x y z
N MET A 1 -36.02 19.22 -38.61
CA MET A 1 -34.91 19.76 -39.43
C MET A 1 -33.75 18.78 -39.35
N ALA A 2 -33.20 18.40 -40.52
CA ALA A 2 -32.03 17.53 -40.81
C ALA A 2 -32.12 16.09 -40.26
N GLN A 3 -32.20 14.99 -41.03
CA GLN A 3 -31.53 14.47 -42.24
C GLN A 3 -30.11 13.90 -42.05
N ALA A 4 -30.09 12.55 -41.95
CA ALA A 4 -29.19 11.49 -42.46
C ALA A 4 -27.67 11.66 -42.66
N GLY A 5 -26.97 10.57 -42.26
CA GLY A 5 -25.70 10.04 -42.81
C GLY A 5 -25.00 9.17 -41.75
N GLY A 6 -24.51 7.96 -41.95
CA GLY A 6 -24.38 7.05 -43.09
C GLY A 6 -23.44 5.88 -42.69
N THR A 7 -23.83 4.64 -43.01
CA THR A 7 -23.05 3.44 -43.44
C THR A 7 -21.78 2.94 -42.72
N GLY A 8 -21.78 1.63 -42.42
CA GLY A 8 -20.63 0.69 -42.55
C GLY A 8 -20.18 0.05 -41.22
N GLY A 9 -20.03 -1.27 -41.04
CA GLY A 9 -19.83 -2.35 -42.01
C GLY A 9 -20.68 -3.60 -41.72
N GLY A 10 -21.00 -4.31 -42.80
CA GLY A 10 -21.83 -5.51 -42.78
C GLY A 10 -21.05 -6.80 -42.56
N PHE A 11 -21.78 -7.85 -42.20
CA PHE A 11 -21.33 -9.23 -42.31
C PHE A 11 -22.06 -9.89 -43.49
N SER A 12 -21.28 -10.48 -44.41
CA SER A 12 -21.77 -11.23 -45.57
C SER A 12 -22.39 -12.55 -45.11
N ALA A 13 -23.65 -12.80 -45.48
CA ALA A 13 -24.26 -14.12 -45.36
C ALA A 13 -23.90 -14.96 -46.60
N ALA A 14 -23.16 -16.05 -46.41
CA ALA A 14 -22.95 -17.05 -47.45
C ALA A 14 -24.24 -17.86 -47.64
N THR A 15 -24.82 -17.79 -48.85
CA THR A 15 -25.94 -18.63 -49.28
C THR A 15 -25.45 -20.06 -49.53
N VAL A 16 -25.94 -21.05 -48.79
CA VAL A 16 -25.72 -22.47 -49.10
C VAL A 16 -26.75 -22.91 -50.13
N GLY A 17 -26.28 -23.31 -51.31
CA GLY A 17 -27.10 -23.73 -52.44
C GLY A 17 -27.76 -25.11 -52.23
N ALA A 18 -28.95 -25.25 -52.79
CA ALA A 18 -29.69 -26.51 -52.86
C ALA A 18 -29.14 -27.43 -53.97
N GLY A 19 -28.91 -28.69 -53.62
CA GLY A 19 -28.73 -29.83 -54.53
C GLY A 19 -28.82 -31.09 -53.66
N GLY A 20 -29.44 -32.19 -54.02
CA GLY A 20 -29.97 -32.71 -55.27
C GLY A 20 -30.12 -34.23 -55.03
N SER A 21 -31.17 -34.81 -55.59
CA SER A 21 -31.72 -36.15 -55.35
C SER A 21 -30.87 -37.38 -55.75
N GLY A 22 -31.11 -38.52 -55.08
CA GLY A 22 -31.29 -39.83 -55.73
C GLY A 22 -30.38 -41.00 -55.33
N GLY A 23 -30.96 -42.18 -55.04
CA GLY A 23 -30.30 -43.50 -55.13
C GLY A 23 -30.70 -44.54 -54.09
N ASN A 24 -31.53 -45.52 -54.48
CA ASN A 24 -31.92 -46.73 -53.73
C ASN A 24 -30.86 -47.85 -53.82
N TYR A 25 -30.73 -48.71 -52.79
CA TYR A 25 -30.61 -50.18 -52.91
C TYR A 25 -31.06 -50.90 -51.61
N SER A 26 -31.56 -52.13 -51.78
CA SER A 26 -32.34 -52.99 -50.88
C SER A 26 -31.52 -54.14 -50.28
N GLY A 27 -31.88 -54.63 -49.07
CA GLY A 27 -31.85 -56.08 -48.76
C GLY A 27 -31.12 -56.59 -47.51
N CYS A 28 -31.90 -57.30 -46.65
CA CYS A 28 -31.58 -58.45 -45.77
C CYS A 28 -30.76 -58.30 -44.47
N GLY A 29 -31.21 -59.02 -43.42
CA GLY A 29 -30.71 -59.01 -42.02
C GLY A 29 -29.51 -59.93 -41.70
N PRO A 30 -29.45 -60.53 -40.48
CA PRO A 30 -28.44 -60.22 -39.45
C PRO A 30 -27.29 -61.25 -39.29
N GLY A 31 -26.15 -60.81 -38.74
CA GLY A 31 -25.24 -61.64 -37.94
C GLY A 31 -23.76 -61.77 -38.37
N LEU A 32 -22.87 -61.46 -37.42
CA LEU A 32 -21.57 -62.11 -37.12
C LEU A 32 -20.24 -61.60 -37.76
N VAL A 33 -19.49 -60.82 -36.94
CA VAL A 33 -18.04 -60.84 -36.58
C VAL A 33 -16.96 -60.95 -37.66
N VAL A 34 -16.05 -59.96 -37.72
CA VAL A 34 -14.57 -60.12 -37.62
C VAL A 34 -13.93 -58.86 -37.01
N ALA A 35 -12.94 -59.07 -36.13
CA ALA A 35 -12.18 -58.09 -35.36
C ALA A 35 -10.93 -57.52 -36.08
N GLY A 36 -10.37 -56.45 -35.51
CA GLY A 36 -9.04 -55.87 -35.81
C GLY A 36 -9.17 -54.45 -36.39
N GLY A 37 -8.60 -53.38 -35.87
CA GLY A 37 -7.45 -53.21 -34.99
C GLY A 37 -6.48 -52.23 -35.66
N GLY A 38 -6.32 -51.02 -35.10
CA GLY A 38 -5.11 -50.22 -35.23
C GLY A 38 -5.02 -49.17 -36.35
N GLY A 39 -4.98 -47.89 -35.94
CA GLY A 39 -3.82 -47.04 -36.19
C GLY A 39 -3.87 -46.01 -37.33
N GLY A 40 -3.73 -44.74 -36.93
CA GLY A 40 -2.84 -43.79 -37.63
C GLY A 40 -3.51 -42.75 -38.52
N GLY A 41 -3.62 -41.52 -38.01
CA GLY A 41 -4.02 -40.35 -38.78
C GLY A 41 -3.73 -39.06 -38.03
N GLY A 42 -2.45 -38.82 -37.71
CA GLY A 42 -1.98 -37.53 -37.23
C GLY A 42 -1.86 -36.54 -38.38
N GLY A 43 -2.37 -35.33 -38.17
CA GLY A 43 -2.23 -34.18 -39.06
C GLY A 43 -2.50 -32.90 -38.29
N TYR A 44 -1.51 -32.46 -37.51
CA TYR A 44 -1.49 -31.10 -36.96
C TYR A 44 -1.04 -30.13 -38.05
N PHE A 45 -1.86 -29.11 -38.32
CA PHE A 45 -1.37 -27.80 -38.74
C PHE A 45 -1.96 -26.76 -37.79
N GLY A 46 -1.06 -26.06 -37.10
CA GLY A 46 -1.39 -25.08 -36.07
C GLY A 46 -1.61 -23.68 -36.64
N GLY A 47 -2.45 -22.94 -35.90
CA GLY A 47 -2.16 -21.57 -35.49
C GLY A 47 -2.64 -20.44 -36.40
N GLY A 48 -3.57 -19.64 -35.89
CA GLY A 48 -3.59 -18.21 -36.21
C GLY A 48 -4.94 -17.50 -36.08
N GLY A 49 -5.19 -16.89 -34.92
CA GLY A 49 -5.93 -15.62 -34.83
C GLY A 49 -7.43 -15.71 -34.55
N GLY A 50 -7.79 -15.57 -33.27
CA GLY A 50 -9.17 -15.51 -32.80
C GLY A 50 -9.88 -14.22 -33.21
N GLY A 51 -10.81 -14.35 -34.16
CA GLY A 51 -11.93 -13.43 -34.29
C GLY A 51 -13.16 -14.08 -33.66
N ALA A 52 -13.73 -13.46 -32.62
CA ALA A 52 -15.00 -13.89 -32.06
C ALA A 52 -16.09 -13.74 -33.13
N SER A 53 -16.41 -14.83 -33.84
CA SER A 53 -17.53 -14.89 -34.79
C SER A 53 -18.76 -15.40 -34.05
N ALA A 54 -19.71 -14.51 -33.76
CA ALA A 54 -21.02 -14.89 -33.25
C ALA A 54 -21.86 -15.44 -34.42
N THR A 55 -21.89 -16.76 -34.58
CA THR A 55 -22.80 -17.42 -35.54
C THR A 55 -24.22 -17.38 -34.99
N ILE A 56 -25.09 -16.57 -35.59
CA ILE A 56 -26.54 -16.61 -35.32
C ILE A 56 -27.14 -17.81 -36.07
N LEU A 57 -27.45 -18.88 -35.35
CA LEU A 57 -28.24 -20.00 -35.88
C LEU A 57 -29.72 -19.61 -35.88
N GLY A 58 -30.30 -19.42 -37.08
CA GLY A 58 -31.71 -19.10 -37.27
C GLY A 58 -32.62 -20.22 -36.79
N ALA A 59 -33.60 -19.89 -35.94
CA ALA A 59 -34.63 -20.81 -35.51
C ALA A 59 -35.59 -21.11 -36.67
N ALA A 60 -35.62 -22.36 -37.13
CA ALA A 60 -36.71 -22.86 -37.97
C ALA A 60 -37.94 -23.08 -37.08
N GLY A 61 -39.02 -22.38 -37.40
CA GLY A 61 -40.29 -22.49 -36.69
C GLY A 61 -41.07 -23.76 -37.06
N GLY A 62 -41.82 -24.25 -36.06
CA GLY A 62 -43.07 -24.99 -36.27
C GLY A 62 -42.95 -26.52 -36.28
N GLY A 63 -43.51 -27.16 -35.25
CA GLY A 63 -43.77 -28.60 -35.26
C GLY A 63 -43.96 -29.17 -33.86
N SER A 64 -45.20 -29.17 -33.39
CA SER A 64 -45.65 -29.81 -32.14
C SER A 64 -45.34 -31.30 -32.10
N GLY A 65 -44.64 -31.75 -31.05
CA GLY A 65 -44.48 -33.16 -30.71
C GLY A 65 -43.39 -33.35 -29.66
N GLY A 66 -43.75 -33.89 -28.50
CA GLY A 66 -42.84 -34.09 -27.37
C GLY A 66 -41.62 -34.93 -27.74
N GLY A 67 -40.44 -34.42 -27.39
CA GLY A 67 -39.15 -35.09 -27.51
C GLY A 67 -38.08 -34.09 -27.09
N GLY A 68 -37.43 -34.33 -25.96
CA GLY A 68 -36.39 -33.45 -25.45
C GLY A 68 -35.30 -33.23 -26.50
N SER A 69 -35.04 -31.97 -26.85
CA SER A 69 -33.81 -31.61 -27.54
C SER A 69 -32.68 -31.60 -26.52
N SER A 70 -31.99 -32.74 -26.40
CA SER A 70 -30.67 -32.77 -25.80
C SER A 70 -29.75 -31.89 -26.64
N PHE A 71 -29.38 -30.74 -26.09
CA PHE A 71 -28.28 -29.94 -26.60
C PHE A 71 -27.02 -30.82 -26.48
N ALA A 72 -26.49 -31.29 -27.61
CA ALA A 72 -25.22 -31.96 -27.63
C ALA A 72 -24.14 -30.96 -27.18
N THR A 73 -23.58 -31.18 -25.98
CA THR A 73 -22.39 -30.46 -25.55
C THR A 73 -21.21 -30.92 -26.39
N PRO A 74 -20.44 -30.02 -27.03
CA PRO A 74 -19.14 -30.39 -27.54
C PRO A 74 -18.26 -30.76 -26.35
N THR A 75 -17.84 -32.02 -26.28
CA THR A 75 -16.81 -32.47 -25.35
C THR A 75 -15.48 -31.80 -25.72
N GLY A 76 -15.16 -30.72 -25.01
CA GLY A 76 -13.89 -30.01 -25.11
C GLY A 76 -13.88 -28.81 -24.18
N THR A 77 -13.27 -28.99 -23.00
CA THR A 77 -12.92 -27.97 -22.00
C THR A 77 -14.02 -26.99 -21.60
N SER A 78 -14.59 -27.23 -20.42
CA SER A 78 -15.46 -26.33 -19.67
C SER A 78 -14.97 -24.88 -19.63
N THR A 79 -15.53 -24.03 -20.49
CA THR A 79 -15.89 -22.67 -20.12
C THR A 79 -17.40 -22.54 -20.30
N ALA A 80 -18.12 -22.65 -19.19
CA ALA A 80 -19.52 -22.31 -19.14
C ALA A 80 -19.65 -20.80 -19.40
N TYR A 81 -19.91 -20.41 -20.65
CA TYR A 81 -20.44 -19.09 -20.93
C TYR A 81 -21.91 -19.11 -20.48
N SER A 82 -22.12 -18.80 -19.20
CA SER A 82 -23.41 -18.33 -18.71
C SER A 82 -23.64 -16.97 -19.38
N THR A 83 -24.35 -16.96 -20.51
CA THR A 83 -24.85 -15.71 -21.08
C THR A 83 -26.06 -15.28 -20.26
N SER A 84 -25.83 -14.82 -19.03
CA SER A 84 -26.84 -14.11 -18.26
C SER A 84 -26.46 -12.63 -18.22
N PRO A 85 -27.32 -11.72 -18.72
CA PRO A 85 -28.71 -11.95 -19.12
C PRO A 85 -28.85 -12.22 -20.64
N VAL A 86 -29.63 -13.23 -21.03
CA VAL A 86 -30.16 -13.32 -22.41
C VAL A 86 -31.39 -12.42 -22.46
N GLY A 87 -31.35 -11.33 -23.21
CA GLY A 87 -32.56 -10.55 -23.50
C GLY A 87 -33.60 -11.39 -24.22
N THR A 88 -34.88 -11.14 -24.00
CA THR A 88 -35.93 -11.76 -24.81
C THR A 88 -35.88 -11.19 -26.23
N PRO A 89 -35.93 -12.02 -27.29
CA PRO A 89 -36.03 -11.53 -28.66
C PRO A 89 -37.27 -10.65 -28.85
N ASP A 90 -37.13 -9.50 -29.51
CA ASP A 90 -38.26 -8.66 -29.92
C ASP A 90 -39.06 -9.30 -31.06
N ALA A 91 -40.13 -8.63 -31.51
CA ALA A 91 -41.00 -9.11 -32.60
C ALA A 91 -40.26 -9.32 -33.95
N ASN A 92 -39.03 -8.85 -34.08
CA ASN A 92 -38.17 -9.01 -35.25
C ASN A 92 -37.00 -9.99 -35.00
N GLY A 93 -36.97 -10.68 -33.85
CA GLY A 93 -35.91 -11.62 -33.47
C GLY A 93 -34.65 -10.96 -32.89
N ARG A 94 -34.70 -9.68 -32.51
CA ARG A 94 -33.57 -8.94 -31.93
C ARG A 94 -33.48 -9.15 -30.43
N VAL A 95 -32.35 -9.66 -29.93
CA VAL A 95 -32.09 -9.83 -28.49
C VAL A 95 -31.35 -8.60 -27.96
N THR A 96 -31.91 -7.92 -26.95
CA THR A 96 -31.25 -6.81 -26.24
C THR A 96 -30.70 -7.30 -24.91
N ILE A 97 -29.38 -7.39 -24.78
CA ILE A 97 -28.70 -7.73 -23.52
C ILE A 97 -28.39 -6.43 -22.78
N THR A 98 -28.99 -6.26 -21.59
CA THR A 98 -28.66 -5.16 -20.69
C THR A 98 -27.72 -5.70 -19.61
N TYR A 99 -26.48 -5.22 -19.59
CA TYR A 99 -25.55 -5.45 -18.47
C TYR A 99 -25.30 -4.13 -17.77
N THR A 100 -25.30 -4.14 -16.43
CA THR A 100 -24.93 -2.97 -15.62
C THR A 100 -23.43 -3.05 -15.37
N VAL A 101 -22.67 -2.07 -15.86
CA VAL A 101 -21.30 -1.86 -15.41
C VAL A 101 -21.39 -1.22 -14.02
N GLN A 102 -20.65 -1.74 -13.05
CA GLN A 102 -20.55 -1.08 -11.75
C GLN A 102 -19.75 0.21 -11.92
N ASP A 103 -20.27 1.32 -11.42
CA ASP A 103 -19.56 2.60 -11.46
C ASP A 103 -18.19 2.48 -10.77
N LEU A 104 -17.21 3.17 -11.34
CA LEU A 104 -15.89 3.27 -10.73
C LEU A 104 -16.02 3.99 -9.38
N ALA A 105 -15.39 3.43 -8.35
CA ALA A 105 -15.38 4.00 -7.00
C ALA A 105 -14.08 3.70 -6.27
N PHE A 106 -13.64 4.59 -5.37
CA PHE A 106 -12.48 4.33 -4.51
C PHE A 106 -12.81 3.37 -3.38
N SER A 107 -11.97 2.35 -3.18
CA SER A 107 -12.01 1.45 -2.01
C SER A 107 -11.02 1.85 -0.92
N THR A 108 -9.93 2.55 -1.27
CA THR A 108 -8.96 3.07 -0.28
C THR A 108 -9.62 4.07 0.67
N VAL A 109 -9.42 3.88 1.97
CA VAL A 109 -9.97 4.75 3.02
C VAL A 109 -9.14 6.03 3.22
N SER A 110 -9.75 7.04 3.85
CA SER A 110 -9.10 8.29 4.26
C SER A 110 -9.36 8.49 5.76
N PRO A 111 -8.39 8.96 6.57
CA PRO A 111 -7.03 9.36 6.17
C PRO A 111 -6.18 8.17 5.68
N LEU A 112 -5.18 8.47 4.85
CA LEU A 112 -4.15 7.52 4.44
C LEU A 112 -3.21 7.23 5.63
N PRO A 113 -2.46 6.11 5.62
CA PRO A 113 -1.44 5.85 6.64
C PRO A 113 -0.50 7.04 6.78
N ASP A 114 -0.23 7.44 8.01
CA ASP A 114 0.65 8.56 8.32
C ASP A 114 2.03 8.34 7.71
N ALA A 115 2.61 9.40 7.16
CA ALA A 115 3.99 9.45 6.70
C ALA A 115 4.88 10.12 7.75
N THR A 116 6.19 9.90 7.67
CA THR A 116 7.18 10.61 8.49
C THR A 116 8.04 11.47 7.59
N GLN A 117 8.26 12.73 7.96
CA GLN A 117 9.12 13.65 7.22
C GLN A 117 10.52 13.05 7.03
N ASN A 118 11.08 13.20 5.84
CA ASN A 118 12.37 12.67 5.40
C ASN A 118 12.51 11.13 5.41
N VAL A 119 11.40 10.40 5.59
CA VAL A 119 11.35 8.93 5.49
C VAL A 119 10.61 8.53 4.23
N ALA A 120 11.10 7.50 3.53
CA ALA A 120 10.43 6.99 2.34
C ALA A 120 9.00 6.53 2.67
N TYR A 121 8.06 6.94 1.83
CA TYR A 121 6.64 6.61 1.93
C TYR A 121 6.17 5.97 0.63
N SER A 122 5.29 4.98 0.74
CA SER A 122 4.57 4.39 -0.39
C SER A 122 3.21 3.90 0.07
N THR A 123 2.16 4.26 -0.66
CA THR A 123 0.81 3.71 -0.51
C THR A 123 0.12 3.69 -1.86
N THR A 124 -0.77 2.73 -2.10
CA THR A 124 -1.47 2.62 -3.39
C THR A 124 -2.96 2.87 -3.21
N LEU A 125 -3.50 3.77 -4.03
CA LEU A 125 -4.92 4.00 -4.12
C LEU A 125 -5.58 2.85 -4.91
N GLN A 126 -6.69 2.35 -4.39
CA GLN A 126 -7.43 1.21 -4.91
C GLN A 126 -8.84 1.66 -5.28
N THR A 127 -9.34 1.09 -6.37
CA THR A 127 -10.69 1.31 -6.88
C THR A 127 -11.41 -0.01 -7.09
N THR A 128 -12.72 0.05 -7.16
CA THR A 128 -13.62 -1.06 -7.51
C THR A 128 -14.59 -0.60 -8.59
N GLY A 129 -15.19 -1.54 -9.32
CA GLY A 129 -16.04 -1.24 -10.47
C GLY A 129 -15.22 -0.90 -11.72
N GLY A 130 -15.86 -0.26 -12.70
CA GLY A 130 -15.25 0.07 -13.98
C GLY A 130 -15.18 -1.09 -14.97
N THR A 131 -14.51 -0.85 -16.10
CA THR A 131 -14.32 -1.82 -17.20
C THR A 131 -12.86 -2.15 -17.48
N GLY A 132 -11.92 -1.47 -16.81
CA GLY A 132 -10.49 -1.72 -16.95
C GLY A 132 -9.67 -1.08 -15.83
N ASN A 133 -8.37 -0.98 -16.03
CA ASN A 133 -7.48 -0.30 -15.09
C ASN A 133 -7.65 1.22 -15.24
N PRO A 134 -8.11 1.93 -14.20
CA PRO A 134 -8.26 3.37 -14.27
C PRO A 134 -6.91 4.07 -14.20
N THR A 135 -6.88 5.31 -14.68
CA THR A 135 -5.76 6.25 -14.45
C THR A 135 -6.10 7.20 -13.31
N PHE A 136 -5.09 7.71 -12.62
CA PHE A 136 -5.23 8.53 -11.42
C PHE A 136 -4.60 9.91 -11.63
N ALA A 137 -5.28 10.95 -11.17
CA ALA A 137 -4.76 12.31 -11.18
C ALA A 137 -5.17 13.08 -9.93
N VAL A 138 -4.26 13.86 -9.37
CA VAL A 138 -4.61 14.87 -8.36
C VAL A 138 -5.31 16.02 -9.08
N THR A 139 -6.58 16.26 -8.74
CA THR A 139 -7.44 17.24 -9.42
C THR A 139 -7.73 18.48 -8.58
N ASP A 140 -7.53 18.41 -7.27
CA ASP A 140 -7.60 19.56 -6.37
C ASP A 140 -6.64 19.38 -5.19
N GLY A 141 -6.11 20.49 -4.65
CA GLY A 141 -5.05 20.49 -3.66
C GLY A 141 -3.70 19.99 -4.20
N SER A 142 -2.80 19.60 -3.29
CA SER A 142 -1.48 19.08 -3.64
C SER A 142 -1.05 17.99 -2.67
N LEU A 143 -0.28 17.02 -3.18
CA LEU A 143 0.43 16.06 -2.34
C LEU A 143 1.46 16.78 -1.44
N PRO A 144 1.85 16.17 -0.31
CA PRO A 144 2.98 16.67 0.45
C PRO A 144 4.23 16.84 -0.43
N PRO A 145 5.00 17.94 -0.27
CA PRO A 145 6.22 18.16 -1.04
C PRO A 145 7.18 16.97 -0.93
N GLY A 146 7.63 16.43 -2.07
CA GLY A 146 8.50 15.25 -2.14
C GLY A 146 7.77 13.92 -2.38
N LEU A 147 6.44 13.94 -2.43
CA LEU A 147 5.62 12.80 -2.90
C LEU A 147 5.08 13.06 -4.31
N SER A 148 4.88 11.96 -5.05
CA SER A 148 4.27 11.95 -6.38
C SER A 148 3.24 10.83 -6.46
N LEU A 149 2.18 11.05 -7.26
CA LEU A 149 1.21 10.02 -7.64
C LEU A 149 1.61 9.46 -9.00
N ASP A 150 1.78 8.15 -9.08
CA ASP A 150 1.88 7.41 -10.33
C ASP A 150 0.46 7.33 -10.97
N PRO A 151 0.28 7.88 -12.18
CA PRO A 151 -1.02 7.95 -12.82
C PRO A 151 -1.56 6.60 -13.29
N ASP A 152 -0.71 5.58 -13.46
CA ASP A 152 -1.13 4.27 -14.00
C ASP A 152 -1.38 3.26 -12.87
N SER A 153 -0.58 3.32 -11.80
CA SER A 153 -0.69 2.39 -10.67
C SER A 153 -1.52 2.93 -9.49
N GLY A 154 -1.69 4.26 -9.41
CA GLY A 154 -2.30 4.91 -8.25
C GLY A 154 -1.40 4.94 -7.01
N GLU A 155 -0.11 4.61 -7.16
CA GLU A 155 0.86 4.66 -6.07
C GLU A 155 1.25 6.10 -5.75
N ILE A 156 1.08 6.50 -4.49
CA ILE A 156 1.66 7.72 -3.93
C ILE A 156 2.97 7.31 -3.26
N SER A 157 4.10 7.75 -3.81
CA SER A 157 5.42 7.42 -3.27
C SER A 157 6.39 8.58 -3.31
N GLY A 158 7.47 8.47 -2.53
CA GLY A 158 8.52 9.47 -2.45
C GLY A 158 9.04 9.66 -1.02
N THR A 159 9.58 10.84 -0.74
CA THR A 159 10.07 11.20 0.60
C THR A 159 9.53 12.58 0.94
N PRO A 160 8.53 12.68 1.85
CA PRO A 160 7.91 13.95 2.16
C PRO A 160 8.89 14.84 2.93
N THR A 161 8.99 16.10 2.55
CA THR A 161 10.02 17.03 3.07
C THR A 161 9.45 18.06 4.04
N THR A 162 8.13 18.12 4.19
CA THR A 162 7.44 19.06 5.09
C THR A 162 6.41 18.30 5.92
N ASN A 163 6.47 18.46 7.24
CA ASN A 163 5.48 17.92 8.15
C ASN A 163 4.17 18.74 8.10
N GLY A 164 3.04 18.12 8.35
CA GLY A 164 1.74 18.77 8.34
C GLY A 164 0.60 17.87 7.88
N THR A 165 -0.61 18.41 7.88
CA THR A 165 -1.81 17.75 7.36
C THR A 165 -2.08 18.25 5.95
N PHE A 166 -2.10 17.34 4.98
CA PHE A 166 -2.33 17.65 3.58
C PHE A 166 -3.66 17.05 3.14
N THR A 167 -4.49 17.87 2.49
CA THR A 167 -5.76 17.44 1.90
C THR A 167 -5.70 17.65 0.39
N PHE A 168 -6.04 16.61 -0.36
CA PHE A 168 -6.02 16.62 -1.82
C PHE A 168 -7.12 15.71 -2.37
N THR A 169 -7.60 16.03 -3.57
CA THR A 169 -8.61 15.24 -4.27
C THR A 169 -7.94 14.48 -5.40
N VAL A 170 -8.21 13.17 -5.46
CA VAL A 170 -7.79 12.32 -6.57
C VAL A 170 -9.00 11.92 -7.38
N THR A 171 -8.88 12.04 -8.70
CA THR A 171 -9.84 11.53 -9.67
C THR A 171 -9.27 10.28 -10.34
N ALA A 172 -10.03 9.18 -10.29
CA ALA A 172 -9.77 7.97 -11.04
C ALA A 172 -10.65 7.95 -12.29
N THR A 173 -10.04 7.72 -13.46
CA THR A 173 -10.69 7.75 -14.77
C THR A 173 -10.60 6.38 -15.43
N ASP A 174 -11.74 5.75 -15.70
CA ASP A 174 -11.81 4.48 -16.44
C ASP A 174 -11.42 4.69 -17.91
N PRO A 175 -10.78 3.71 -18.57
CA PRO A 175 -10.49 3.79 -20.00
C PRO A 175 -11.74 3.87 -20.88
N ASN A 176 -12.91 3.42 -20.40
CA ASN A 176 -14.18 3.61 -21.09
C ASN A 176 -14.81 4.96 -20.72
N PRO A 177 -14.97 5.89 -21.67
CA PRO A 177 -15.49 7.24 -21.41
C PRO A 177 -16.95 7.27 -20.98
N ASN A 178 -17.69 6.16 -21.09
CA ASN A 178 -19.07 6.05 -20.63
C ASN A 178 -19.18 5.68 -19.14
N VAL A 179 -18.09 5.25 -18.51
CA VAL A 179 -18.03 5.03 -17.06
C VAL A 179 -17.71 6.37 -16.40
N PRO A 180 -18.55 6.89 -15.49
CA PRO A 180 -18.26 8.12 -14.77
C PRO A 180 -16.95 8.02 -13.97
N ALA A 181 -16.14 9.08 -13.99
CA ALA A 181 -14.94 9.14 -13.18
C ALA A 181 -15.28 9.18 -11.68
N ALA A 182 -14.48 8.50 -10.87
CA ALA A 182 -14.60 8.54 -9.41
C ALA A 182 -13.72 9.66 -8.86
N SER A 183 -14.23 10.50 -7.96
CA SER A 183 -13.41 11.50 -7.26
C SER A 183 -13.55 11.37 -5.76
N ARG A 184 -12.43 11.47 -5.04
CA ARG A 184 -12.40 11.37 -3.57
C ARG A 184 -11.31 12.26 -2.98
N GLN A 185 -11.66 12.93 -1.89
CA GLN A 185 -10.69 13.65 -1.07
C GLN A 185 -9.97 12.70 -0.10
N PHE A 186 -8.66 12.83 -0.04
CA PHE A 186 -7.78 12.12 0.88
C PHE A 186 -7.09 13.10 1.82
N THR A 187 -6.84 12.64 3.03
CA THR A 187 -6.01 13.33 4.02
C THR A 187 -4.77 12.48 4.26
N LEU A 188 -3.59 13.09 4.17
CA LEU A 188 -2.32 12.48 4.57
C LEU A 188 -1.67 13.36 5.63
N ILE A 189 -1.33 12.76 6.77
CA ILE A 189 -0.59 13.42 7.84
C ILE A 189 0.88 13.04 7.68
N VAL A 190 1.73 14.05 7.51
CA VAL A 190 3.18 13.90 7.59
C VAL A 190 3.61 14.32 8.99
N GLN A 191 4.00 13.35 9.80
CA GLN A 191 4.52 13.56 11.15
C GLN A 191 5.97 14.07 11.08
N PRO A 192 6.41 14.90 12.06
CA PRO A 192 7.82 15.20 12.21
C PRO A 192 8.62 13.91 12.49
N PRO A 193 9.94 13.87 12.20
CA PRO A 193 10.78 12.74 12.57
C PRO A 193 10.71 12.53 14.08
N ALA A 194 10.75 11.27 14.52
CA ALA A 194 10.89 10.97 15.94
C ALA A 194 12.18 11.61 16.48
N PRO A 195 12.17 12.16 17.72
CA PRO A 195 13.40 12.64 18.34
C PRO A 195 14.46 11.54 18.36
N PRO A 196 15.73 11.87 18.10
CA PRO A 196 16.80 10.90 18.15
C PRO A 196 16.96 10.35 19.57
N THR A 197 17.27 9.06 19.66
CA THR A 197 17.57 8.33 20.89
C THR A 197 18.95 7.68 20.79
N CYS A 198 19.42 7.07 21.88
CA CYS A 198 20.69 6.33 21.89
C CYS A 198 20.75 5.12 20.95
N ALA A 199 19.61 4.71 20.35
CA ALA A 199 19.56 3.70 19.30
C ALA A 199 19.71 4.27 17.88
N THR A 200 19.73 5.61 17.73
CA THR A 200 19.83 6.27 16.42
C THR A 200 21.23 6.07 15.85
N SER A 201 21.31 5.70 14.57
CA SER A 201 22.61 5.46 13.94
C SER A 201 23.45 6.75 13.93
N THR A 202 24.75 6.63 14.15
CA THR A 202 25.64 7.79 14.10
C THR A 202 25.75 8.41 12.69
N ALA A 203 25.32 7.69 11.65
CA ALA A 203 25.20 8.25 10.30
C ALA A 203 24.01 9.21 10.22
N ASP A 204 22.84 8.80 10.74
CA ASP A 204 21.64 9.63 10.76
C ASP A 204 21.80 10.84 11.69
N LEU A 205 22.49 10.68 12.82
CA LEU A 205 22.78 11.82 13.71
C LEU A 205 23.65 12.87 13.03
N ARG A 206 24.64 12.45 12.23
CA ARG A 206 25.47 13.40 11.46
C ARG A 206 24.68 14.12 10.37
N THR A 207 23.73 13.44 9.71
CA THR A 207 22.85 14.11 8.73
C THR A 207 21.86 15.07 9.38
N GLN A 208 21.49 14.82 10.65
CA GLN A 208 20.70 15.72 11.49
C GLN A 208 21.53 16.87 12.10
N GLY A 209 22.84 16.93 11.86
CA GLY A 209 23.70 18.03 12.28
C GLY A 209 24.29 17.90 13.68
N PHE A 210 24.19 16.73 14.31
CA PHE A 210 24.87 16.47 15.57
C PHE A 210 26.39 16.35 15.37
N ASN A 211 27.16 16.90 16.30
CA ASN A 211 28.55 16.50 16.48
C ASN A 211 28.59 15.19 17.28
N VAL A 212 29.06 14.11 16.65
CA VAL A 212 29.03 12.77 17.25
C VAL A 212 30.35 12.45 17.94
N ILE A 213 30.29 12.20 19.25
CA ILE A 213 31.41 11.78 20.10
C ILE A 213 31.13 10.36 20.60
N THR A 214 32.12 9.47 20.55
CA THR A 214 31.97 8.08 20.98
C THR A 214 33.17 7.66 21.81
N GLY A 215 32.88 7.11 22.99
CA GLY A 215 33.81 6.51 23.94
C GLY A 215 34.21 5.09 23.55
N ASN A 216 34.49 4.27 24.56
CA ASN A 216 34.84 2.86 24.46
C ASN A 216 34.37 2.11 25.70
N ASP A 217 34.57 0.79 25.78
CA ASP A 217 34.10 -0.05 26.91
C ASP A 217 34.88 0.15 28.24
N ARG A 218 35.48 1.33 28.47
CA ARG A 218 36.17 1.70 29.71
C ARG A 218 35.65 3.05 30.18
N PRO A 219 35.79 3.37 31.47
CA PRO A 219 35.52 4.71 32.00
C PRO A 219 36.16 5.82 31.16
N ASN A 220 35.34 6.75 30.69
CA ASN A 220 35.73 7.89 29.86
C ASN A 220 35.33 9.21 30.51
N ILE A 221 36.00 10.28 30.09
CA ILE A 221 35.58 11.66 30.34
C ILE A 221 35.33 12.26 28.98
N LEU A 222 34.05 12.46 28.65
CA LEU A 222 33.60 12.96 27.36
C LEU A 222 32.98 14.34 27.55
N VAL A 223 33.33 15.26 26.66
CA VAL A 223 32.89 16.66 26.76
C VAL A 223 32.47 17.14 25.37
N GLY A 224 31.24 17.65 25.29
CA GLY A 224 30.64 18.24 24.11
C GLY A 224 31.15 19.65 23.81
N THR A 225 30.34 20.37 23.03
CA THR A 225 30.62 21.68 22.46
C THR A 225 29.59 22.70 22.94
N GLN A 226 29.33 23.77 22.20
CA GLN A 226 28.19 24.67 22.48
C GLN A 226 27.08 24.49 21.44
N ALA A 227 27.19 23.45 20.63
CA ALA A 227 26.27 23.07 19.59
C ALA A 227 25.69 21.71 19.96
N ARG A 228 24.68 21.26 19.20
CA ARG A 228 24.05 19.96 19.44
C ARG A 228 25.03 18.82 19.26
N ASP A 229 25.27 18.08 20.32
CA ASP A 229 26.17 16.94 20.40
C ASP A 229 25.37 15.63 20.59
N ALA A 230 25.92 14.54 20.05
CA ALA A 230 25.46 13.19 20.35
C ALA A 230 26.65 12.41 20.93
N ILE A 231 26.61 12.16 22.22
CA ILE A 231 27.73 11.61 22.98
C ILE A 231 27.38 10.22 23.50
N PHE A 232 28.21 9.23 23.17
CA PHE A 232 28.02 7.83 23.53
C PHE A 232 29.19 7.35 24.42
N GLY A 233 28.93 7.03 25.68
CA GLY A 233 29.90 6.43 26.61
C GLY A 233 30.26 4.99 26.25
N LEU A 234 29.23 4.19 25.96
CA LEU A 234 29.25 2.76 25.64
C LEU A 234 29.33 1.87 26.86
N GLY A 235 30.52 1.69 27.45
CA GLY A 235 30.71 0.76 28.55
C GLY A 235 31.71 1.27 29.58
N GLY A 236 31.56 0.85 30.84
CA GLY A 236 32.32 1.41 31.95
C GLY A 236 31.63 2.63 32.56
N GLY A 237 32.06 3.05 33.75
CA GLY A 237 31.49 4.22 34.43
C GLY A 237 32.00 5.53 33.83
N ASP A 238 31.20 6.18 33.01
CA ASP A 238 31.55 7.35 32.24
C ASP A 238 31.20 8.67 32.92
N THR A 239 31.91 9.73 32.58
CA THR A 239 31.54 11.12 32.91
C THR A 239 31.35 11.89 31.62
N ILE A 240 30.14 12.37 31.38
CA ILE A 240 29.72 13.01 30.14
C ILE A 240 29.16 14.40 30.46
N ASP A 241 29.68 15.42 29.77
CA ASP A 241 29.23 16.82 29.85
C ASP A 241 28.83 17.30 28.45
N GLY A 242 27.54 17.51 28.19
CA GLY A 242 27.00 18.01 26.92
C GLY A 242 27.32 19.49 26.68
N ARG A 243 27.40 20.25 27.78
CA ARG A 243 27.61 21.70 27.87
C ARG A 243 26.44 22.54 27.37
N GLY A 244 26.30 22.76 26.07
CA GLY A 244 25.31 23.72 25.58
C GLY A 244 24.79 23.31 24.23
N GLY A 245 23.50 23.52 23.99
CA GLY A 245 22.80 22.98 22.82
C GLY A 245 21.83 21.89 23.25
N ASP A 246 20.94 21.49 22.34
CA ASP A 246 20.01 20.37 22.58
C ASP A 246 20.72 19.03 22.28
N ASP A 247 21.23 18.39 23.31
CA ASP A 247 22.14 17.25 23.20
C ASP A 247 21.44 15.88 23.34
N LEU A 248 22.09 14.85 22.81
CA LEU A 248 21.79 13.45 23.08
C LEU A 248 22.96 12.82 23.84
N LEU A 249 22.78 12.52 25.12
CA LEU A 249 23.79 11.88 25.97
C LEU A 249 23.38 10.45 26.30
N CYS A 250 24.29 9.51 26.05
CA CYS A 250 24.08 8.08 26.22
C CYS A 250 25.20 7.50 27.09
N GLY A 251 24.90 7.07 28.31
CA GLY A 251 25.87 6.46 29.23
C GLY A 251 26.28 5.08 28.72
N GLY A 252 25.31 4.17 28.66
CA GLY A 252 25.51 2.81 28.16
C GLY A 252 25.54 1.81 29.31
N ASP A 253 26.51 0.91 29.34
CA ASP A 253 26.72 -0.01 30.46
C ASP A 253 27.68 0.61 31.47
N GLY A 254 27.29 0.84 32.72
CA GLY A 254 28.19 1.56 33.60
C GLY A 254 27.60 1.96 34.92
N SER A 255 28.11 3.05 35.47
CA SER A 255 27.47 3.80 36.54
C SER A 255 27.96 5.20 36.28
N ASP A 256 27.15 5.89 35.51
CA ASP A 256 27.59 7.00 34.69
C ASP A 256 27.18 8.32 35.34
N VAL A 257 27.89 9.39 35.00
CA VAL A 257 27.55 10.76 35.41
C VAL A 257 27.36 11.58 34.14
N LEU A 258 26.12 11.98 33.87
CA LEU A 258 25.73 12.68 32.66
C LEU A 258 25.15 14.05 33.00
N ALA A 259 25.68 15.11 32.40
CA ALA A 259 25.20 16.48 32.54
C ALA A 259 24.86 17.07 31.17
N GLY A 260 23.60 17.44 30.95
CA GLY A 260 23.14 18.13 29.73
C GLY A 260 23.58 19.60 29.69
N ALA A 261 23.40 20.30 30.81
CA ALA A 261 23.74 21.71 31.02
C ALA A 261 22.73 22.68 30.37
N ASP A 262 23.10 23.53 29.40
CA ASP A 262 22.16 24.51 28.82
C ASP A 262 21.52 23.95 27.53
N GLY A 263 20.21 23.70 27.50
CA GLY A 263 19.56 23.17 26.30
C GLY A 263 18.36 22.30 26.63
N ASN A 264 17.64 21.82 25.63
CA ASN A 264 16.62 20.78 25.82
C ASN A 264 17.26 19.42 25.53
N ASP A 265 17.78 18.80 26.58
CA ASP A 265 18.64 17.63 26.44
C ASP A 265 17.84 16.34 26.53
N ARG A 266 18.34 15.32 25.83
CA ARG A 266 17.94 13.93 26.04
C ARG A 266 19.10 13.18 26.67
N ILE A 267 18.88 12.69 27.88
CA ILE A 267 19.88 11.98 28.68
C ILE A 267 19.37 10.58 28.97
N GLU A 268 20.15 9.58 28.58
CA GLU A 268 19.88 8.16 28.78
C GLU A 268 21.04 7.54 29.59
N GLY A 269 20.77 7.10 30.82
CA GLY A 269 21.75 6.45 31.69
C GLY A 269 22.17 5.09 31.13
N GLY A 270 21.21 4.16 31.06
CA GLY A 270 21.41 2.85 30.44
C GLY A 270 21.37 1.73 31.48
N ASN A 271 22.44 0.95 31.61
CA ASN A 271 22.52 -0.10 32.62
C ASN A 271 23.44 0.36 33.75
N GLY A 272 22.96 0.20 34.98
CA GLY A 272 23.70 0.48 36.21
C GLY A 272 23.13 1.67 36.95
N ASN A 273 23.83 2.13 37.98
CA ASN A 273 23.30 3.19 38.84
C ASN A 273 23.86 4.53 38.38
N ASP A 274 23.03 5.31 37.70
CA ASP A 274 23.48 6.50 36.98
C ASP A 274 23.08 7.79 37.70
N VAL A 275 23.82 8.86 37.44
CA VAL A 275 23.54 10.23 37.88
C VAL A 275 23.29 11.10 36.66
N LEU A 276 22.06 11.57 36.50
CA LEU A 276 21.61 12.33 35.34
C LEU A 276 21.20 13.74 35.78
N GLN A 277 21.81 14.74 35.16
CA GLN A 277 21.50 16.15 35.40
C GLN A 277 21.12 16.85 34.09
N GLY A 278 19.87 17.30 33.98
CA GLY A 278 19.39 18.11 32.84
C GLY A 278 19.94 19.53 32.90
N ALA A 279 19.71 20.19 34.04
CA ALA A 279 19.99 21.60 34.27
C ALA A 279 19.02 22.54 33.52
N ALA A 280 19.47 23.43 32.65
CA ALA A 280 18.64 24.52 32.15
C ALA A 280 17.96 24.18 30.81
N GLY A 281 16.66 23.93 30.85
CA GLY A 281 15.84 23.73 29.65
C GLY A 281 14.73 22.73 29.88
N ASN A 282 14.14 22.20 28.81
CA ASN A 282 13.11 21.16 28.93
C ASN A 282 13.71 19.81 28.58
N ASP A 283 14.16 19.10 29.60
CA ASP A 283 14.98 17.90 29.43
C ASP A 283 14.16 16.62 29.50
N THR A 284 14.68 15.57 28.88
CA THR A 284 14.18 14.20 29.01
C THR A 284 15.28 13.33 29.61
N LEU A 285 15.11 12.93 30.88
CA LEU A 285 16.04 12.08 31.63
C LEU A 285 15.44 10.68 31.76
N LEU A 286 16.16 9.69 31.26
CA LEU A 286 15.81 8.27 31.34
C LEU A 286 16.94 7.50 32.05
N GLY A 287 16.72 7.11 33.31
CA GLY A 287 17.69 6.30 34.06
C GLY A 287 17.90 4.92 33.43
N GLN A 288 16.76 4.27 33.12
CA GLN A 288 16.67 2.90 32.60
C GLN A 288 16.94 1.86 33.70
N ASN A 289 17.87 0.93 33.53
CA ASN A 289 18.02 -0.18 34.46
C ASN A 289 19.00 0.18 35.58
N GLY A 290 18.55 0.16 36.83
CA GLY A 290 19.42 0.40 37.98
C GLY A 290 18.77 1.34 38.97
N ASN A 291 19.51 1.73 40.00
CA ASN A 291 19.03 2.68 41.00
C ASN A 291 19.58 4.06 40.64
N ASP A 292 18.78 4.88 40.00
CA ASP A 292 19.27 6.10 39.35
C ASP A 292 18.99 7.36 40.17
N ALA A 293 19.83 8.37 40.00
CA ALA A 293 19.63 9.71 40.55
C ALA A 293 19.38 10.71 39.41
N LEU A 294 18.16 11.23 39.31
CA LEU A 294 17.75 12.14 38.24
C LEU A 294 17.43 13.53 38.79
N ASP A 295 18.11 14.55 38.29
CA ASP A 295 17.76 15.96 38.51
C ASP A 295 17.55 16.68 37.19
N GLY A 296 16.29 16.95 36.86
CA GLY A 296 15.95 17.68 35.64
C GLY A 296 16.34 19.15 35.69
N GLY A 297 16.61 19.74 36.87
CA GLY A 297 16.87 21.17 36.97
C GLY A 297 15.64 22.04 36.64
N PRO A 298 15.81 23.35 36.39
CA PRO A 298 14.72 24.24 35.98
C PRO A 298 14.14 23.92 34.60
N GLY A 299 12.81 23.97 34.48
CA GLY A 299 12.10 23.81 33.20
C GLY A 299 10.97 22.79 33.27
N THR A 300 10.41 22.44 32.11
CA THR A 300 9.39 21.39 31.96
C THR A 300 10.08 20.10 31.54
N ASN A 301 10.40 19.28 32.55
CA ASN A 301 11.23 18.09 32.36
C ASN A 301 10.39 16.80 32.36
N THR A 302 10.90 15.78 31.70
CA THR A 302 10.42 14.40 31.77
C THR A 302 11.47 13.56 32.45
N ASN A 303 11.21 13.11 33.67
CA ASN A 303 12.13 12.26 34.44
C ASN A 303 11.51 10.87 34.59
N ASN A 304 12.19 9.85 34.08
CA ASN A 304 11.78 8.46 34.20
C ASN A 304 12.96 7.63 34.69
N GLY A 305 12.88 7.16 35.93
CA GLY A 305 13.94 6.33 36.52
C GLY A 305 14.01 4.96 35.84
N GLY A 306 12.88 4.30 35.65
CA GLY A 306 12.82 2.98 35.00
C GLY A 306 12.77 1.85 36.03
N PRO A 307 13.30 0.65 35.71
CA PRO A 307 13.42 -0.43 36.69
C PRO A 307 14.51 -0.19 37.74
N GLY A 308 14.10 -0.09 39.01
CA GLY A 308 15.00 -0.01 40.16
C GLY A 308 14.40 0.85 41.27
N ILE A 309 15.24 1.25 42.22
CA ILE A 309 14.88 2.24 43.25
C ILE A 309 15.52 3.56 42.86
N ASP A 310 14.69 4.49 42.40
CA ASP A 310 15.17 5.74 41.81
C ASP A 310 14.97 6.93 42.74
N PHE A 311 15.93 7.85 42.72
CA PHE A 311 15.85 9.14 43.37
C PHE A 311 15.68 10.24 42.33
N CYS A 312 14.55 10.92 42.35
CA CYS A 312 14.28 12.02 41.42
C CYS A 312 14.04 13.33 42.14
N VAL A 313 14.77 14.36 41.72
CA VAL A 313 14.56 15.72 42.18
C VAL A 313 13.45 16.36 41.35
N HIS A 314 12.44 16.87 42.04
CA HIS A 314 11.39 17.69 41.43
C HIS A 314 11.71 19.17 41.64
N PRO A 315 11.84 19.99 40.59
CA PRO A 315 12.04 21.42 40.77
C PRO A 315 10.78 22.08 41.36
N SER A 316 11.00 23.11 42.18
CA SER A 316 9.92 23.92 42.79
C SER A 316 9.20 24.84 41.81
N THR A 317 9.70 24.97 40.58
CA THR A 317 9.19 25.84 39.52
C THR A 317 9.24 25.14 38.16
N GLY A 318 8.30 24.23 37.90
CA GLY A 318 8.17 23.55 36.61
C GLY A 318 7.07 22.51 36.61
N ALA A 319 6.24 22.48 35.57
CA ALA A 319 5.32 21.37 35.33
C ALA A 319 6.09 20.31 34.53
N GLY A 320 6.36 19.15 35.11
CA GLY A 320 7.07 18.04 34.47
C GLY A 320 6.41 16.71 34.80
N VAL A 321 6.61 15.71 33.93
CA VAL A 321 6.15 14.34 34.18
C VAL A 321 7.29 13.61 34.88
N THR A 322 7.06 13.19 36.11
CA THR A 322 8.03 12.41 36.87
C THR A 322 7.43 11.05 37.18
N GLN A 323 8.05 10.00 36.64
CA GLN A 323 7.76 8.62 36.97
C GLN A 323 9.01 8.02 37.60
N CYS A 324 9.08 8.10 38.93
CA CYS A 324 10.17 7.51 39.69
C CYS A 324 9.54 6.41 40.52
N ASN A 325 9.94 5.17 40.21
CA ASN A 325 9.39 4.02 40.88
C ASN A 325 10.05 3.98 42.27
N PRO A 326 9.26 4.07 43.37
CA PRO A 326 9.81 4.06 44.72
C PRO A 326 10.23 2.66 45.19
#